data_AF-A0A3A1XWE3-F1
#
_entry.id   AF-A0A3A1XWE3-F1
#
_cell.length_a   1.000
_cell.length_b   1.000
_cell.length_c   1.000
_cell.angle_alpha   90.00
_cell.angle_beta   90.00
_cell.angle_gamma   90.00
#
_symmetry.space_group_name_H-M   'P 1'
#
loop_
_entity.id
_entity.type
_entity.pdbx_description
1 polymer ?
#
loop_
_entity_poly.entity_id
_entity_poly.type
_entity_poly.pdbx_seq_one_letter_code
_entity_poly.pdbx_strand_id
1 'polypeptide(L)'
;MDQQQETTNDEMQKSNTPYSKSLIGIVIALVILAFAAGAGFMTYYNSINKPQVKIENPTTNKPDTQIEDTANSQIAKEIKKLPSSDIPPASNLQGGILLSKDGYGKQAAGAPTVATYFDPLCPGCGSFNRTVDETLIKMVEAGQINL
;
A
#
# COMPACT_ATOMS: atom_id res chain seq x y z
N MET A 1 54.98 -1.75 -34.86
CA MET A 1 54.12 -1.38 -36.01
C MET A 1 53.46 -0.09 -35.55
N ASP A 2 54.17 1.03 -35.62
CA ASP A 2 53.83 2.25 -34.87
C ASP A 2 54.16 3.49 -35.69
N GLN A 3 53.49 3.66 -36.82
CA GLN A 3 53.60 4.89 -37.63
C GLN A 3 52.33 5.13 -38.46
N GLN A 4 51.26 5.65 -37.85
CA GLN A 4 50.22 6.26 -38.68
C GLN A 4 49.35 7.33 -38.03
N GLN A 5 49.78 7.95 -36.93
CA GLN A 5 48.95 8.99 -36.31
C GLN A 5 49.73 10.25 -35.96
N GLU A 6 50.68 10.60 -36.82
CA GLU A 6 51.35 11.89 -36.83
C GLU A 6 51.26 12.47 -38.24
N THR A 7 50.06 12.94 -38.60
CA THR A 7 49.79 14.04 -39.55
C THR A 7 48.27 14.18 -39.48
N THR A 8 47.71 15.12 -38.73
CA THR A 8 47.41 16.44 -39.28
C THR A 8 46.86 17.23 -38.10
N ASN A 9 47.74 17.88 -37.36
CA ASN A 9 47.36 19.12 -36.71
C ASN A 9 47.48 20.22 -37.75
N ASP A 10 46.64 21.24 -37.58
CA ASP A 10 46.56 22.48 -38.34
C ASP A 10 45.69 22.43 -39.60
N GLU A 11 44.39 22.65 -39.40
CA GLU A 11 43.83 23.93 -39.85
C GLU A 11 42.70 24.38 -38.90
N MET A 12 42.96 25.51 -38.24
CA MET A 12 41.99 26.26 -37.46
C MET A 12 40.81 26.74 -38.33
N GLN A 13 39.59 26.34 -37.97
CA GLN A 13 38.41 27.19 -38.13
C GLN A 13 37.79 27.43 -36.75
N LYS A 14 38.32 28.48 -36.13
CA LYS A 14 37.69 29.30 -35.11
C LYS A 14 36.21 29.52 -35.44
N SER A 15 35.32 28.81 -34.75
CA SER A 15 33.95 29.25 -34.50
C SER A 15 33.76 29.35 -33.00
N ASN A 16 33.96 30.56 -32.49
CA ASN A 16 33.56 30.94 -31.15
C ASN A 16 32.03 30.96 -31.11
N THR A 17 31.43 29.85 -30.68
CA THR A 17 30.00 29.80 -30.39
C THR A 17 29.79 29.34 -28.95
N PRO A 18 29.35 30.20 -28.01
CA PRO A 18 29.07 29.80 -26.63
C PRO A 18 27.68 29.15 -26.53
N TYR A 19 27.47 27.99 -27.15
CA TYR A 19 26.18 27.29 -27.07
C TYR A 19 26.34 25.78 -26.88
N SER A 20 26.67 25.35 -25.66
CA SER A 20 26.53 23.93 -25.26
C SER A 20 26.22 23.72 -23.77
N LYS A 21 25.72 24.74 -23.07
CA LYS A 21 25.11 24.55 -21.73
C LYS A 21 23.59 24.35 -21.76
N SER A 22 22.95 24.54 -22.92
CA SER A 22 21.49 24.44 -23.07
C SER A 22 21.00 23.06 -23.54
N LEU A 23 21.84 22.29 -24.25
CA LEU A 23 21.45 20.98 -24.82
C LEU A 23 21.33 19.86 -23.76
N ILE A 24 22.22 19.82 -22.75
CA ILE A 24 22.13 18.85 -21.65
C ILE A 24 20.87 19.08 -20.80
N GLY A 25 20.49 20.34 -20.58
CA GLY A 25 19.32 20.70 -19.78
C GLY A 25 18.01 20.25 -20.42
N ILE A 26 17.92 20.33 -21.76
CA ILE A 26 16.75 19.88 -22.52
C ILE A 26 16.55 18.37 -22.38
N VAL A 27 17.62 17.57 -22.48
CA VAL A 27 17.52 16.11 -22.35
C VAL A 27 17.02 15.71 -20.97
N ILE A 28 17.54 16.32 -19.91
CA ILE A 28 17.11 16.02 -18.53
C ILE A 28 15.65 16.44 -18.31
N ALA A 29 15.25 17.61 -18.83
CA ALA A 29 13.86 18.07 -18.73
C ALA A 29 12.87 17.12 -19.44
N LEU A 30 13.25 16.57 -20.60
CA LEU A 30 12.41 15.60 -21.33
C LEU A 30 12.23 14.29 -20.57
N VAL A 31 13.29 13.78 -19.91
CA VAL A 31 13.21 12.57 -19.09
C VAL A 31 12.27 12.77 -17.90
N ILE A 32 12.39 13.90 -17.19
CA ILE A 32 11.52 14.20 -16.04
C ILE A 32 10.05 14.32 -16.48
N LEU A 33 9.80 14.98 -17.62
CA LEU A 33 8.45 15.13 -18.17
C LEU A 33 7.83 13.77 -18.52
N ALA A 34 8.62 12.85 -19.10
CA ALA A 34 8.16 11.50 -19.44
C ALA A 34 7.79 10.68 -18.20
N PHE A 35 8.57 10.74 -17.12
CA PHE A 35 8.25 10.05 -15.86
C PHE A 35 7.00 10.61 -15.18
N ALA A 36 6.84 11.94 -15.15
CA ALA A 36 5.66 12.58 -14.58
C ALA A 36 4.38 12.23 -15.36
N ALA A 37 4.46 12.19 -16.70
CA ALA A 37 3.35 11.75 -17.54
C ALA A 37 3.02 10.26 -17.34
N GLY A 38 4.02 9.38 -17.20
CA GLY A 38 3.79 7.96 -16.95
C GLY A 38 3.05 7.67 -15.64
N ALA A 39 3.49 8.29 -14.53
CA ALA A 39 2.83 8.12 -13.23
C ALA A 39 1.44 8.79 -13.17
N GLY A 40 1.29 9.97 -13.78
CA GLY A 40 0.00 10.67 -13.89
C GLY A 40 -1.00 9.92 -14.77
N PHE A 41 -0.56 9.34 -15.89
CA PHE A 41 -1.43 8.61 -16.80
C PHE A 41 -1.92 7.28 -16.20
N MET A 42 -1.08 6.57 -15.45
CA MET A 42 -1.47 5.30 -14.81
C MET A 42 -2.53 5.50 -13.71
N THR A 43 -2.40 6.56 -12.91
CA THR A 43 -3.42 6.90 -11.90
C THR A 43 -4.70 7.44 -12.53
N TYR A 44 -4.60 8.23 -13.61
CA TYR A 44 -5.76 8.75 -14.34
C TYR A 44 -6.56 7.65 -15.06
N TYR A 45 -5.91 6.79 -15.85
CA TYR A 45 -6.59 5.70 -16.56
C TYR A 45 -7.17 4.64 -15.61
N ASN A 46 -6.47 4.33 -14.51
CA ASN A 46 -6.98 3.40 -13.49
C ASN A 46 -8.15 3.99 -12.68
N SER A 47 -8.32 5.32 -12.68
CA SER A 47 -9.46 5.99 -12.04
C SER A 47 -10.72 5.98 -12.93
N ILE A 48 -10.56 6.05 -14.24
CA ILE A 48 -11.69 6.17 -15.19
C ILE A 48 -12.30 4.81 -15.56
N ASN A 49 -11.51 3.73 -15.49
CA ASN A 49 -11.99 2.38 -15.78
C ASN A 49 -12.50 1.61 -14.55
N LYS A 50 -12.74 2.28 -13.42
CA LYS A 50 -13.39 1.63 -12.28
C LYS A 50 -14.86 1.30 -12.63
N PRO A 51 -15.30 0.05 -12.49
CA PRO A 51 -16.73 -0.22 -12.45
C PRO A 51 -17.33 0.56 -11.28
N GLN A 52 -18.31 1.40 -11.59
CA GLN A 52 -19.06 2.23 -10.65
C GLN A 52 -19.73 1.32 -9.61
N VAL A 53 -19.16 1.24 -8.40
CA VAL A 53 -19.95 0.87 -7.23
C VAL A 53 -20.97 1.99 -7.06
N LYS A 54 -22.24 1.65 -7.24
CA LYS A 54 -23.38 2.56 -7.09
C LYS A 54 -23.45 3.06 -5.65
N ILE A 55 -22.79 4.18 -5.38
CA ILE A 55 -22.99 4.94 -4.13
C ILE A 55 -24.32 5.67 -4.27
N GLU A 56 -25.33 5.18 -3.55
CA GLU A 56 -26.56 5.92 -3.30
C GLU A 56 -26.29 6.98 -2.22
N ASN A 57 -26.89 8.16 -2.42
CA ASN A 57 -26.61 9.43 -1.74
C ASN A 57 -27.10 9.49 -0.28
N PRO A 58 -26.78 10.55 0.50
CA PRO A 58 -26.26 10.44 1.85
C PRO A 58 -27.29 10.84 2.92
N THR A 59 -27.59 9.97 3.89
CA THR A 59 -28.05 10.42 5.21
C THR A 59 -27.88 9.28 6.22
N THR A 60 -27.44 9.65 7.43
CA THR A 60 -27.43 8.86 8.69
C THR A 60 -26.34 7.81 8.89
N ASN A 61 -25.31 8.21 9.64
CA ASN A 61 -24.59 7.46 10.66
C ASN A 61 -24.79 5.92 10.65
N LYS A 62 -23.93 5.19 9.94
CA LYS A 62 -23.71 3.75 10.16
C LYS A 62 -22.24 3.42 9.89
N PRO A 63 -21.50 2.86 10.85
CA PRO A 63 -20.08 2.55 10.67
C PRO A 63 -19.91 1.47 9.60
N ASP A 64 -18.87 1.64 8.79
CA ASP A 64 -18.54 0.90 7.59
C ASP A 64 -18.64 -0.62 7.79
N THR A 65 -19.71 -1.23 7.27
CA THR A 65 -19.94 -2.69 7.27
C THR A 65 -20.26 -3.18 5.85
N GLN A 66 -19.56 -2.71 4.81
CA GLN A 66 -19.95 -3.08 3.43
C GLN A 66 -18.80 -3.38 2.45
N ILE A 67 -17.58 -3.64 2.94
CA ILE A 67 -16.50 -4.23 2.11
C ILE A 67 -16.04 -5.56 2.75
N GLU A 68 -16.97 -6.36 3.28
CA GLU A 68 -16.59 -7.58 4.02
C GLU A 68 -17.57 -8.76 3.85
N ASP A 69 -18.75 -8.58 3.27
CA ASP A 69 -19.83 -9.58 3.37
C ASP A 69 -19.66 -10.84 2.50
N THR A 70 -18.89 -10.80 1.41
CA THR A 70 -18.84 -11.94 0.47
C THR A 70 -17.77 -12.98 0.83
N ALA A 71 -16.63 -12.56 1.39
CA ALA A 71 -15.59 -13.47 1.87
C ALA A 71 -15.90 -14.02 3.28
N ASN A 72 -16.59 -13.24 4.11
CA ASN A 72 -16.96 -13.59 5.49
C ASN A 72 -18.03 -14.69 5.59
N SER A 73 -18.77 -14.97 4.52
CA SER A 73 -19.85 -15.97 4.49
C SER A 73 -19.37 -17.39 4.76
N GLN A 74 -18.18 -17.78 4.29
CA GLN A 74 -17.70 -19.16 4.42
C GLN A 74 -17.11 -19.43 5.80
N ILE A 75 -16.26 -18.53 6.28
CA ILE A 75 -15.66 -18.60 7.62
C ILE A 75 -16.75 -18.55 8.70
N ALA A 76 -17.73 -17.64 8.58
CA ALA A 76 -18.84 -17.57 9.53
C ALA A 76 -19.73 -18.85 9.52
N LYS A 77 -19.84 -19.54 8.38
CA LYS A 77 -20.56 -20.83 8.29
C LYS A 77 -19.78 -21.96 8.94
N GLU A 78 -18.46 -21.95 8.86
CA GLU A 78 -17.61 -22.96 9.49
C GLU A 78 -17.54 -22.75 11.01
N ILE A 79 -17.43 -21.51 11.47
CA ILE A 79 -17.44 -21.19 12.90
C ILE A 79 -18.77 -21.60 13.56
N LYS A 80 -19.90 -21.41 12.86
CA LYS A 80 -21.21 -21.88 13.36
C LYS A 80 -21.31 -23.39 13.56
N LYS A 81 -20.43 -24.18 12.92
CA LYS A 81 -20.39 -25.64 13.06
C LYS A 81 -19.49 -26.06 14.23
N LEU A 82 -18.63 -25.18 14.73
CA LEU A 82 -17.78 -25.46 15.88
C LEU A 82 -18.62 -25.44 17.16
N PRO A 83 -18.34 -26.33 18.13
CA PRO A 83 -18.97 -26.25 19.43
C PRO A 83 -18.50 -24.96 20.13
N SER A 84 -19.39 -24.37 20.94
CA SER A 84 -19.10 -23.10 21.63
C SER A 84 -17.92 -23.18 22.63
N SER A 85 -17.50 -24.40 23.01
CA SER A 85 -16.31 -24.64 23.83
C SER A 85 -15.00 -24.33 23.13
N ASP A 86 -14.98 -24.39 21.80
CA ASP A 86 -13.75 -24.31 20.99
C ASP A 86 -13.53 -22.90 20.45
N ILE A 87 -14.50 -22.01 20.66
CA ILE A 87 -14.47 -20.62 20.22
C ILE A 87 -14.09 -19.74 21.42
N PRO A 88 -13.04 -18.91 21.33
CA PRO A 88 -12.69 -17.99 22.39
C PRO A 88 -13.86 -17.03 22.71
N PRO A 89 -14.14 -16.74 23.99
CA PRO A 89 -15.29 -15.92 24.38
C PRO A 89 -15.21 -14.45 23.93
N ALA A 90 -14.02 -13.98 23.57
CA ALA A 90 -13.78 -12.64 23.05
C ALA A 90 -13.77 -12.57 21.50
N SER A 91 -14.10 -13.68 20.82
CA SER A 91 -14.14 -13.72 19.36
C SER A 91 -15.40 -13.08 18.79
N ASN A 92 -15.27 -12.44 17.63
CA ASN A 92 -16.37 -11.94 16.84
C ASN A 92 -17.04 -13.07 16.01
N LEU A 93 -18.05 -12.72 15.20
CA LEU A 93 -18.79 -13.69 14.37
C LEU A 93 -17.91 -14.34 13.26
N GLN A 94 -16.75 -13.75 12.99
CA GLN A 94 -15.73 -14.22 12.06
C GLN A 94 -14.58 -14.95 12.78
N GLY A 95 -14.68 -15.16 14.10
CA GLY A 95 -13.71 -15.92 14.90
C GLY A 95 -12.46 -15.12 15.29
N GLY A 96 -12.32 -13.89 14.80
CA GLY A 96 -11.24 -12.98 15.14
C GLY A 96 -11.42 -12.38 16.54
N ILE A 97 -10.32 -12.05 17.20
CA ILE A 97 -10.31 -11.40 18.51
C ILE A 97 -9.99 -9.93 18.29
N LEU A 98 -10.91 -9.03 18.65
CA LEU A 98 -10.70 -7.59 18.54
C LEU A 98 -9.86 -7.08 19.72
N LEU A 99 -8.79 -6.36 19.41
CA LEU A 99 -7.91 -5.71 20.35
C LEU A 99 -7.95 -4.20 20.13
N SER A 100 -8.09 -3.43 21.21
CA SER A 100 -7.96 -1.98 21.16
C SER A 100 -7.37 -1.44 22.46
N LYS A 101 -7.13 -0.14 22.48
CA LYS A 101 -6.79 0.60 23.71
C LYS A 101 -7.79 0.38 24.85
N ASP A 102 -9.06 0.14 24.52
CA ASP A 102 -10.15 -0.04 25.49
C ASP A 102 -10.28 -1.50 25.97
N GLY A 103 -9.42 -2.40 25.45
CA GLY A 103 -9.34 -3.81 25.81
C GLY A 103 -9.94 -4.75 24.77
N TYR A 104 -10.07 -6.03 25.16
CA TYR A 104 -10.58 -7.09 24.31
C TYR A 104 -12.06 -6.91 23.96
N GLY A 105 -12.41 -7.15 22.70
CA GLY A 105 -13.80 -7.11 22.21
C GLY A 105 -14.41 -5.70 22.15
N LYS A 106 -13.62 -4.65 22.41
CA LYS A 106 -14.06 -3.26 22.37
C LYS A 106 -13.36 -2.51 21.26
N GLN A 107 -14.09 -1.66 20.56
CA GLN A 107 -13.55 -0.80 19.52
C GLN A 107 -13.29 0.60 20.09
N ALA A 108 -12.06 1.10 19.92
CA ALA A 108 -11.71 2.47 20.22
C ALA A 108 -12.37 3.42 19.21
N ALA A 109 -13.03 4.46 19.73
CA ALA A 109 -13.75 5.42 18.90
C ALA A 109 -12.81 6.22 17.99
N GLY A 110 -13.14 6.29 16.69
CA GLY A 110 -12.37 7.05 15.71
C GLY A 110 -11.10 6.36 15.21
N ALA A 111 -10.79 5.15 15.70
CA ALA A 111 -9.66 4.36 15.22
C ALA A 111 -10.10 3.37 14.11
N PRO A 112 -9.36 3.25 12.99
CA PRO A 112 -9.61 2.22 11.99
C PRO A 112 -9.30 0.82 12.54
N THR A 113 -9.94 -0.21 11.96
CA THR A 113 -9.68 -1.63 12.30
C THR A 113 -8.76 -2.27 11.26
N VAL A 114 -7.72 -2.96 11.72
CA VAL A 114 -6.72 -3.64 10.89
C VAL A 114 -6.74 -5.13 11.24
N ALA A 115 -7.28 -5.98 10.37
CA ALA A 115 -7.30 -7.42 10.62
C ALA A 115 -5.95 -8.07 10.29
N THR A 116 -5.36 -8.79 11.24
CA THR A 116 -4.15 -9.61 11.02
C THR A 116 -4.47 -11.09 11.20
N TYR A 117 -4.16 -11.90 10.19
CA TYR A 117 -4.40 -13.34 10.22
C TYR A 117 -3.14 -14.07 10.68
N PHE A 118 -3.28 -14.87 11.73
CA PHE A 118 -2.19 -15.64 12.31
C PHE A 118 -2.36 -17.14 12.02
N ASP A 119 -1.34 -17.74 11.41
CA ASP A 119 -1.21 -19.19 11.29
C ASP A 119 0.13 -19.61 11.93
N PRO A 120 0.11 -20.36 13.05
CA PRO A 120 1.33 -20.78 13.74
C PRO A 120 2.19 -21.74 12.92
N LEU A 121 1.62 -22.40 11.91
CA LEU A 121 2.35 -23.31 11.03
C LEU A 121 2.96 -22.59 9.83
N CYS A 122 2.64 -21.32 9.60
CA CYS A 122 3.17 -20.53 8.49
C CYS A 122 4.46 -19.79 8.90
N PRO A 123 5.64 -20.17 8.37
CA PRO A 123 6.90 -19.48 8.70
C PRO A 123 6.92 -18.01 8.25
N GLY A 124 6.17 -17.69 7.19
CA GLY A 124 6.01 -16.33 6.68
C GLY A 124 5.27 -15.44 7.68
N CYS A 125 4.14 -15.92 8.24
CA CYS A 125 3.41 -15.21 9.29
C CYS A 125 4.28 -15.00 10.53
N GLY A 126 5.07 -16.01 10.92
CA GLY A 126 6.02 -15.87 12.04
C GLY A 126 7.09 -14.80 11.81
N SER A 127 7.58 -14.65 10.58
CA SER A 127 8.57 -13.62 10.24
C SER A 127 7.95 -12.22 10.17
N PHE A 128 6.73 -12.13 9.62
CA PHE A 128 5.94 -10.90 9.60
C PHE A 128 5.68 -10.38 11.02
N ASN A 129 5.10 -11.22 11.89
CA ASN A 129 4.79 -10.85 13.27
C ASN A 129 6.03 -10.36 14.04
N ARG A 130 7.16 -11.06 13.93
CA ARG A 130 8.42 -10.60 14.56
C ARG A 130 8.88 -9.21 14.12
N THR A 131 8.50 -8.79 12.92
CA THR A 131 8.88 -7.49 12.36
C THR A 131 7.88 -6.39 12.72
N VAL A 132 6.58 -6.70 12.72
CA VAL A 132 5.53 -5.68 12.82
C VAL A 132 4.84 -5.60 14.19
N ASP A 133 4.89 -6.66 15.01
CA ASP A 133 4.10 -6.76 16.24
C ASP A 133 4.40 -5.61 17.20
N GLU A 134 5.67 -5.25 17.40
CA GLU A 134 6.05 -4.16 18.30
C GLU A 134 5.41 -2.81 17.85
N THR A 135 5.32 -2.60 16.54
CA THR A 135 4.69 -1.40 15.98
C THR A 135 3.18 -1.45 16.16
N LEU A 136 2.54 -2.59 15.84
CA LEU A 136 1.11 -2.77 15.98
C LEU A 136 0.66 -2.61 17.44
N ILE A 137 1.40 -3.17 18.39
CA ILE A 137 1.14 -3.02 19.83
C ILE A 137 1.15 -1.54 20.23
N LYS A 138 2.18 -0.78 19.84
CA LYS A 138 2.26 0.66 20.15
C LYS A 138 1.11 1.45 19.52
N MET A 139 0.68 1.08 18.32
CA MET A 139 -0.46 1.71 17.65
C MET A 139 -1.77 1.40 18.36
N VAL A 140 -1.97 0.16 18.82
CA VAL A 140 -3.14 -0.24 19.62
C VAL A 140 -3.16 0.51 20.96
N GLU A 141 -2.05 0.55 21.70
CA GLU A 141 -1.96 1.23 23.01
C GLU A 141 -2.21 2.74 22.92
N ALA A 142 -1.74 3.35 21.82
CA ALA A 142 -1.98 4.75 21.51
C ALA A 142 -3.42 5.03 21.05
N GLY A 143 -4.23 3.99 20.80
CA GLY A 143 -5.59 4.13 20.26
C GLY A 143 -5.61 4.57 18.81
N GLN A 144 -4.52 4.37 18.06
CA GLN A 144 -4.42 4.73 16.65
C GLN A 144 -5.10 3.69 15.75
N ILE A 145 -5.17 2.43 16.19
CA ILE A 145 -5.86 1.34 15.49
C ILE A 145 -6.60 0.42 16.47
N ASN A 146 -7.60 -0.27 15.95
CA ASN A 146 -8.07 -1.53 16.48
C ASN A 146 -7.43 -2.66 15.67
N LEU A 147 -7.01 -3.75 16.31
CA LEU A 147 -6.35 -4.90 15.68
C LEU A 147 -7.27 -6.12 15.73
#